data_AF-A0A382Q7K2-F1
#
_entry.id   AF-A0A382Q7K2-F1
#
_cell.length_a   1.000
_cell.length_b   1.000
_cell.length_c   1.000
_cell.angle_alpha   90.00
_cell.angle_beta   90.00
_cell.angle_gamma   90.00
#
_symmetry.space_group_name_H-M   'P 1'
#
loop_
_entity.id
_entity.type
_entity.pdbx_description
1 polymer ?
#
loop_
_entity_poly.entity_id
_entity_poly.type
_entity_poly.pdbx_seq_one_letter_code
_entity_poly.pdbx_strand_id
1 'polypeptide(L)' 'SAGIATYPDDGIGCIADLIMSAETALFSAKRQGRGQTIRADFEE' A
#
# COMPACT_ATOMS: atom_id res chain seq x y z
N SER A 1 -4.01 12.07 1.28
CA SER A 1 -3.96 10.63 1.59
C SER A 1 -2.73 10.04 0.95
N ALA A 2 -2.05 9.13 1.63
CA ALA A 2 -0.88 8.44 1.10
C ALA A 2 -1.02 6.93 1.36
N GLY A 3 -0.53 6.13 0.41
CA GLY A 3 -0.33 4.69 0.55
C GLY A 3 1.17 4.39 0.58
N ILE A 4 1.61 3.52 1.47
CA ILE A 4 3.03 3.14 1.61
C ILE A 4 3.18 1.63 1.39
N ALA A 5 4.09 1.25 0.52
CA ALA A 5 4.57 -0.12 0.37
C ALA A 5 6.11 -0.10 0.26
N THR A 6 6.76 -1.17 0.69
CA THR A 6 8.21 -1.32 0.84
C THR A 6 8.68 -2.58 0.13
N TYR A 7 9.67 -2.43 -0.74
CA TYR A 7 10.33 -3.56 -1.38
C TYR A 7 11.75 -3.71 -0.81
N PRO A 8 12.23 -4.93 -0.51
CA PRO A 8 11.56 -6.24 -0.65
C PRO A 8 10.75 -6.67 0.59
N ASP A 9 10.72 -5.87 1.66
CA ASP A 9 10.27 -6.28 2.99
C ASP A 9 8.80 -6.72 3.09
N ASP A 10 7.94 -6.23 2.21
CA ASP A 10 6.50 -6.52 2.24
C ASP A 10 6.11 -7.83 1.48
N GLY A 11 7.02 -8.80 1.33
CA GLY A 11 6.75 -10.05 0.62
C GLY A 11 6.53 -9.90 -0.90
N ILE A 12 6.82 -8.71 -1.43
CA ILE A 12 6.64 -8.33 -2.83
C ILE A 12 7.70 -9.03 -3.69
N GLY A 13 7.26 -9.99 -4.51
CA GLY A 13 8.12 -10.74 -5.43
C GLY A 13 8.54 -9.96 -6.68
N CYS A 14 7.81 -8.91 -7.06
CA CYS A 14 8.15 -8.08 -8.22
C CYS A 14 7.72 -6.60 -8.06
N ILE A 15 8.38 -5.69 -8.80
CA ILE A 15 8.12 -4.24 -8.74
C ILE A 15 6.67 -3.87 -9.10
N ALA A 16 6.01 -4.65 -9.97
CA ALA A 16 4.61 -4.39 -10.31
C ALA A 16 3.68 -4.55 -9.09
N ASP A 17 3.96 -5.55 -8.24
CA ASP A 17 3.21 -5.77 -7.01
C ASP A 17 3.45 -4.64 -6.00
N LEU A 18 4.64 -4.03 -5.97
CA LEU A 18 4.93 -2.85 -5.13
C LEU A 18 4.01 -1.67 -5.44
N ILE A 19 3.87 -1.35 -6.73
CA ILE A 19 3.03 -0.24 -7.18
C ILE A 19 1.57 -0.53 -6.84
N MET A 20 1.10 -1.75 -7.14
CA MET A 20 -0.27 -2.17 -6.88
C MET A 20 -0.61 -2.13 -5.38
N SER A 21 0.32 -2.55 -4.51
CA SER A 21 0.14 -2.48 -3.06
C SER A 21 0.08 -1.05 -2.54
N ALA A 22 0.96 -0.16 -3.02
CA ALA A 22 0.92 1.26 -2.66
C ALA A 22 -0.39 1.93 -3.13
N GLU A 23 -0.87 1.60 -4.32
CA GLU A 23 -2.15 2.10 -4.84
C GLU A 23 -3.35 1.59 -4.02
N THR A 24 -3.33 0.32 -3.61
CA THR A 24 -4.36 -0.28 -2.76
C THR A 24 -4.42 0.42 -1.40
N ALA A 25 -3.26 0.64 -0.76
CA ALA A 25 -3.17 1.38 0.49
C ALA A 25 -3.67 2.84 0.34
N LEU A 26 -3.33 3.51 -0.77
CA LEU A 26 -3.82 4.85 -1.07
C LEU A 26 -5.35 4.87 -1.27
N PHE A 27 -5.90 3.86 -1.95
CA PHE A 27 -7.34 3.72 -2.14
C PHE A 27 -8.06 3.57 -0.79
N SER A 28 -7.56 2.69 0.09
CA SER A 28 -8.06 2.54 1.46
C SER A 28 -7.99 3.85 2.24
N ALA A 29 -6.87 4.59 2.14
CA ALA A 29 -6.71 5.88 2.80
C ALA A 29 -7.68 6.95 2.28
N LYS A 30 -8.11 6.87 1.02
CA LYS A 30 -9.17 7.73 0.46
C LYS A 30 -10.56 7.30 0.93
N ARG A 31 -10.83 5.98 0.98
CA ARG A 31 -12.13 5.42 1.38
C ARG A 31 -12.49 5.74 2.84
N GLN A 32 -11.50 5.76 3.72
CA GLN A 32 -11.66 6.01 5.16
C GLN A 32 -11.79 7.51 5.54
N GLY A 33 -12.09 8.40 4.59
CA GLY A 33 -12.32 9.82 4.88
C GLY A 33 -11.18 10.78 4.53
N ARG A 34 -10.12 10.26 3.89
CA ARG A 34 -8.93 11.03 3.45
C ARG A 34 -8.09 11.55 4.64
N GLY A 35 -7.03 12.32 4.33
CA GLY A 35 -6.20 12.99 5.35
C GLY A 35 -5.23 12.07 6.11
N GLN A 36 -5.20 10.79 5.79
CA GLN A 36 -4.36 9.81 6.49
C GLN A 36 -3.39 9.07 5.57
N THR A 37 -2.44 8.41 6.21
CA THR A 37 -1.42 7.57 5.59
C THR A 37 -1.68 6.13 6.03
N ILE A 38 -1.81 5.23 5.07
CA ILE A 38 -2.01 3.79 5.32
C ILE A 38 -0.83 3.03 4.72
N ARG A 39 -0.30 2.06 5.46
CA ARG A 39 0.66 1.09 4.95
C ARG A 39 -0.10 -0.07 4.30
N ALA A 40 0.41 -0.61 3.20
CA ALA A 40 -0.17 -1.79 2.59
C ALA A 40 -0.10 -2.98 3.57
N ASP A 41 -1.23 -3.65 3.76
CA ASP A 41 -1.34 -4.88 4.55
C ASP A 41 -1.00 -6.05 3.62
N PHE A 42 -0.10 -6.92 4.06
CA PHE A 42 0.28 -8.14 3.35
C PHE A 42 -0.02 -9.32 4.28
N GLU A 43 -0.85 -10.26 3.82
CA GLU A 43 -1.08 -11.52 4.54
C GLU A 43 0.16 -12.42 4.38
N GLU A 44 0.68 -12.96 5.49
CA GLU A 44 1.82 -13.90 5.54
C GLU A 44 1.55 -15.24 4.82
#